data_AF-A0A4S4LSI9-F1
#
_entry.id   AF-A0A4S4LSI9-F1
#
_cell.length_a   1.000
_cell.length_b   1.000
_cell.length_c   1.000
_cell.angle_alpha   90.00
_cell.angle_beta   90.00
_cell.angle_gamma   90.00
#
_symmetry.space_group_name_H-M   'P 1'
#
loop_
_entity.id
_entity.type
_entity.pdbx_description
1 polymer ?
#
loop_
_entity_poly.entity_id
_entity_poly.type
_entity_poly.pdbx_seq_one_letter_code
_entity_poly.pdbx_strand_id
1 'polypeptide(L)'
;NPNATLPALAADGKTYDSTIDVIDFLVNYSTVKVPRRTSITQQIHDDSIDPNFALLAVRDEAERAVKVAGFPKYFIENRDVGIRKYSSTPEAAPYKSLYDAKLGGSTALLALYNGTAPADFKSSFFAKSQANWNGNKAYIYTTLPSLLSASSGPFLAGASPGEDDFHVAAWFTHIAMLLGAKGSADGLGVLEKGFGKPVPEKVSAYWNAWSGRASWKKVYVDNGRQLH
;
A
#
# COMPACT_ATOMS: atom_id res chain seq x y z
N ASN A 1 -10.98 12.71 -8.72
CA ASN A 1 -10.31 12.31 -7.47
C ASN A 1 -9.51 13.50 -6.93
N PRO A 2 -9.95 14.15 -5.84
CA PRO A 2 -9.27 15.29 -5.23
C PRO A 2 -7.86 14.95 -4.71
N ASN A 3 -7.55 13.67 -4.52
CA ASN A 3 -6.24 13.19 -4.10
C ASN A 3 -5.30 12.93 -5.29
N ALA A 4 -5.78 13.05 -6.53
CA ALA A 4 -5.05 12.68 -7.76
C ALA A 4 -4.41 11.28 -7.68
N THR A 5 -5.14 10.32 -7.09
CA THR A 5 -4.77 8.91 -7.02
C THR A 5 -5.70 8.08 -7.91
N LEU A 6 -5.20 6.93 -8.38
CA LEU A 6 -6.03 5.85 -8.87
C LEU A 6 -6.24 4.84 -7.72
N PRO A 7 -7.39 4.15 -7.65
CA PRO A 7 -8.47 4.14 -8.63
C PRO A 7 -9.45 5.31 -8.46
N ALA A 8 -9.99 5.77 -9.59
CA ALA A 8 -11.22 6.54 -9.64
C ALA A 8 -12.17 5.81 -10.60
N LEU A 9 -13.39 5.51 -10.15
CA LEU A 9 -14.45 4.92 -10.97
C LEU A 9 -15.55 5.95 -11.19
N ALA A 10 -15.99 6.12 -12.43
CA ALA A 10 -17.20 6.87 -12.74
C ALA A 10 -18.26 5.87 -13.22
N ALA A 11 -19.37 5.78 -12.50
CA ALA A 11 -20.50 4.90 -12.83
C ALA A 11 -21.80 5.58 -12.40
N ASP A 12 -22.85 5.48 -13.23
CA ASP A 12 -24.19 6.01 -12.94
C ASP A 12 -24.21 7.50 -12.53
N GLY A 13 -23.35 8.31 -13.16
CA GLY A 13 -23.21 9.74 -12.85
C GLY A 13 -22.52 10.04 -11.52
N LYS A 14 -22.06 9.02 -10.77
CA LYS A 14 -21.29 9.16 -9.54
C LYS A 14 -19.82 8.88 -9.78
N THR A 15 -18.95 9.66 -9.14
CA THR A 15 -17.52 9.40 -9.06
C THR A 15 -17.18 8.78 -7.71
N TYR A 16 -16.46 7.67 -7.73
CA TYR A 16 -15.90 6.97 -6.57
C TYR A 16 -14.39 7.18 -6.61
N ASP A 17 -13.82 7.78 -5.57
CA ASP A 17 -12.44 8.28 -5.56
C ASP A 17 -11.58 7.71 -4.44
N SER A 18 -12.08 6.70 -3.74
CA SER A 18 -11.33 5.88 -2.80
C SER A 18 -11.37 4.42 -3.22
N THR A 19 -10.32 3.65 -2.89
CA THR A 19 -10.32 2.20 -3.11
C THR A 19 -11.47 1.53 -2.35
N ILE A 20 -11.84 2.04 -1.16
CA ILE A 20 -12.97 1.51 -0.39
C ILE A 20 -14.27 1.66 -1.18
N ASP A 21 -14.57 2.86 -1.65
CA ASP A 21 -15.82 3.15 -2.35
C ASP A 21 -15.90 2.44 -3.72
N VAL A 22 -14.76 2.31 -4.41
CA VAL A 22 -14.66 1.56 -5.66
C VAL A 22 -14.94 0.08 -5.42
N ILE A 23 -14.32 -0.54 -4.42
CA ILE A 23 -14.55 -1.95 -4.10
C ILE A 23 -15.98 -2.17 -3.59
N ASP A 24 -16.52 -1.26 -2.78
CA ASP A 24 -17.91 -1.25 -2.33
C ASP A 24 -18.87 -1.28 -3.51
N PHE A 25 -18.64 -0.43 -4.52
CA PHE A 25 -19.43 -0.41 -5.74
C PHE A 25 -19.32 -1.74 -6.50
N LEU A 26 -18.10 -2.23 -6.71
CA LEU A 26 -17.87 -3.45 -7.50
C LEU A 26 -18.50 -4.69 -6.84
N VAL A 27 -18.42 -4.82 -5.53
CA VAL A 27 -19.07 -5.90 -4.77
C VAL A 27 -20.59 -5.78 -4.85
N ASN A 28 -21.13 -4.57 -4.74
CA ASN A 28 -22.57 -4.35 -4.86
C ASN A 28 -23.09 -4.66 -6.28
N TYR A 29 -22.34 -4.24 -7.30
CA TYR A 29 -22.66 -4.43 -8.72
C TYR A 29 -22.48 -5.89 -9.18
N SER A 30 -21.52 -6.62 -8.61
CA SER A 30 -21.23 -8.01 -8.94
C SER A 30 -22.45 -8.91 -8.75
N THR A 31 -22.65 -9.85 -9.67
CA THR A 31 -23.64 -10.94 -9.52
C THR A 31 -23.19 -11.99 -8.50
N VAL A 32 -21.88 -12.14 -8.29
CA VAL A 32 -21.30 -12.96 -7.22
C VAL A 32 -21.28 -12.14 -5.95
N LYS A 33 -22.11 -12.53 -4.98
CA LYS A 33 -22.20 -11.86 -3.68
C LYS A 33 -21.19 -12.42 -2.71
N VAL A 34 -20.58 -11.53 -1.95
CA VAL A 34 -19.61 -11.84 -0.89
C VAL A 34 -19.98 -11.08 0.38
N PRO A 35 -19.52 -11.54 1.56
CA PRO A 35 -19.70 -10.78 2.80
C PRO A 35 -19.16 -9.35 2.66
N ARG A 36 -19.94 -8.38 3.15
CA ARG A 36 -19.60 -6.95 3.12
C ARG A 36 -18.51 -6.63 4.13
N ARG A 37 -17.75 -5.58 3.86
CA ARG A 37 -16.67 -5.11 4.71
C ARG A 37 -17.16 -4.73 6.10
N THR A 38 -16.24 -4.83 7.04
CA THR A 38 -16.41 -4.46 8.44
C THR A 38 -15.42 -3.35 8.80
N SER A 39 -15.18 -3.14 10.10
CA SER A 39 -14.12 -2.26 10.58
C SER A 39 -12.71 -2.71 10.17
N ILE A 40 -12.51 -3.96 9.75
CA ILE A 40 -11.20 -4.47 9.30
C ILE A 40 -10.71 -3.67 8.08
N THR A 41 -11.60 -3.36 7.13
CA THR A 41 -11.25 -2.48 6.01
C THR A 41 -10.79 -1.10 6.50
N GLN A 42 -11.43 -0.51 7.51
CA GLN A 42 -10.94 0.77 8.01
C GLN A 42 -9.56 0.65 8.67
N GLN A 43 -9.30 -0.45 9.38
CA GLN A 43 -7.99 -0.70 10.01
C GLN A 43 -6.88 -0.80 8.97
N ILE A 44 -7.11 -1.49 7.85
CA ILE A 44 -6.05 -1.71 6.84
C ILE A 44 -5.72 -0.47 6.00
N HIS A 45 -6.61 0.53 6.01
CA HIS A 45 -6.42 1.84 5.37
C HIS A 45 -5.91 2.91 6.35
N ASP A 46 -5.52 2.53 7.57
CA ASP A 46 -4.95 3.45 8.54
C ASP A 46 -3.53 3.89 8.13
N ASP A 47 -3.24 5.19 8.26
CA ASP A 47 -1.95 5.79 7.88
C ASP A 47 -0.76 5.13 8.62
N SER A 48 -0.98 4.60 9.82
CA SER A 48 0.07 3.91 10.59
C SER A 48 0.54 2.62 9.94
N ILE A 49 -0.19 2.07 8.96
CA ILE A 49 0.20 0.88 8.19
C ILE A 49 0.05 1.07 6.69
N ASP A 50 0.02 2.32 6.19
CA ASP A 50 -0.07 2.60 4.76
C ASP A 50 1.15 2.06 4.00
N PRO A 51 0.96 1.14 3.03
CA PRO A 51 2.05 0.58 2.26
C PRO A 51 2.62 1.59 1.24
N ASN A 52 1.85 2.61 0.82
CA ASN A 52 2.38 3.65 -0.07
C ASN A 52 3.37 4.56 0.66
N PHE A 53 3.09 4.88 1.93
CA PHE A 53 4.08 5.49 2.80
C PHE A 53 5.29 4.56 3.00
N ALA A 54 5.08 3.28 3.29
CA ALA A 54 6.16 2.30 3.50
C ALA A 54 7.14 2.18 2.31
N LEU A 55 6.64 2.33 1.07
CA LEU A 55 7.46 2.38 -0.15
C LEU A 55 8.53 3.47 -0.07
N LEU A 56 8.12 4.66 0.35
CA LEU A 56 8.97 5.86 0.40
C LEU A 56 9.63 6.09 1.76
N ALA A 57 9.20 5.35 2.78
CA ALA A 57 9.70 5.42 4.15
C ALA A 57 11.22 5.17 4.21
N VAL A 58 11.88 5.85 5.14
CA VAL A 58 13.32 5.73 5.37
C VAL A 58 13.50 5.69 6.88
N ARG A 59 13.90 4.57 7.45
CA ARG A 59 13.96 4.38 8.91
C ARG A 59 15.21 4.99 9.53
N ASP A 60 16.29 5.09 8.75
CA ASP A 60 17.57 5.64 9.18
C ASP A 60 18.42 6.09 8.00
N GLU A 61 19.59 6.64 8.32
CA GLU A 61 20.54 7.16 7.33
C GLU A 61 21.12 6.05 6.43
N ALA A 62 21.29 4.83 6.95
CA ALA A 62 21.81 3.71 6.18
C ALA A 62 20.80 3.25 5.13
N GLU A 63 19.52 3.13 5.50
CA GLU A 63 18.44 2.86 4.57
C GLU A 63 18.29 3.99 3.55
N ARG A 64 18.45 5.26 3.95
CA ARG A 64 18.46 6.39 3.01
C ARG A 64 19.53 6.21 1.93
N ALA A 65 20.75 5.89 2.37
CA ALA A 65 21.90 5.72 1.49
C ALA A 65 21.73 4.56 0.51
N VAL A 66 20.96 3.52 0.87
CA VAL A 66 20.57 2.45 -0.05
C VAL A 66 19.47 2.92 -1.01
N LYS A 67 18.40 3.54 -0.49
CA LYS A 67 17.23 3.91 -1.29
C LYS A 67 17.50 5.04 -2.30
N VAL A 68 18.52 5.87 -2.08
CA VAL A 68 18.92 6.91 -3.04
C VAL A 68 19.38 6.34 -4.39
N ALA A 69 19.88 5.10 -4.43
CA ALA A 69 20.30 4.43 -5.66
C ALA A 69 19.17 3.63 -6.34
N GLY A 70 17.96 3.63 -5.76
CA GLY A 70 16.87 2.73 -6.17
C GLY A 70 15.65 3.45 -6.74
N PHE A 71 14.62 2.64 -7.02
CA PHE A 71 13.33 3.10 -7.52
C PHE A 71 12.67 4.21 -6.68
N PRO A 72 12.71 4.21 -5.33
CA PRO A 72 12.07 5.28 -4.56
C PRO A 72 12.59 6.68 -4.92
N LYS A 73 13.91 6.84 -5.09
CA LYS A 73 14.51 8.11 -5.50
C LYS A 73 14.04 8.54 -6.89
N TYR A 74 14.14 7.63 -7.86
CA TYR A 74 13.68 7.85 -9.23
C TYR A 74 12.20 8.26 -9.28
N PHE A 75 11.36 7.57 -8.52
CA PHE A 75 9.93 7.87 -8.42
C PHE A 75 9.68 9.30 -7.89
N ILE A 76 10.35 9.70 -6.80
CA ILE A 76 10.17 11.03 -6.20
C ILE A 76 10.64 12.15 -7.13
N GLU A 77 11.77 11.96 -7.83
CA GLU A 77 12.28 12.93 -8.80
C GLU A 77 11.31 13.16 -9.96
N ASN A 78 10.87 12.07 -10.60
CA ASN A 78 9.91 12.17 -11.70
C ASN A 78 8.57 12.74 -11.25
N ARG A 79 8.15 12.43 -10.01
CA ARG A 79 6.96 13.01 -9.41
C ARG A 79 7.09 14.53 -9.21
N ASP A 80 8.21 15.02 -8.66
CA ASP A 80 8.45 16.46 -8.45
C ASP A 80 8.48 17.20 -9.80
N VAL A 81 9.19 16.66 -10.80
CA VAL A 81 9.21 17.19 -12.18
C VAL A 81 7.82 17.23 -12.78
N GLY A 82 7.07 16.14 -12.68
CA GLY A 82 5.70 16.06 -13.19
C GLY A 82 4.77 17.08 -12.55
N ILE A 83 4.81 17.21 -11.22
CA ILE A 83 3.99 18.19 -10.51
C ILE A 83 4.31 19.61 -10.97
N ARG A 84 5.58 20.00 -11.08
CA ARG A 84 5.98 21.33 -11.56
C ARG A 84 5.53 21.61 -12.98
N LYS A 85 5.65 20.59 -13.86
CA LYS A 85 5.21 20.69 -15.24
C LYS A 85 3.70 20.95 -15.31
N TYR A 86 2.90 20.12 -14.64
CA TYR A 86 1.45 20.20 -14.75
C TYR A 86 0.83 21.33 -13.92
N SER A 87 1.44 21.73 -12.80
CA SER A 87 0.97 22.87 -12.00
C SER A 87 1.02 24.20 -12.74
N SER A 88 1.79 24.26 -13.82
CA SER A 88 2.01 25.47 -14.61
C SER A 88 1.06 25.59 -15.81
N THR A 89 0.18 24.61 -16.04
CA THR A 89 -0.77 24.66 -17.17
C THR A 89 -2.03 25.46 -16.80
N PRO A 90 -2.75 26.04 -17.78
CA PRO A 90 -4.00 26.76 -17.50
C PRO A 90 -5.07 25.89 -16.81
N GLU A 91 -5.13 24.61 -17.14
CA GLU A 91 -6.09 23.64 -16.58
C GLU A 91 -5.84 23.36 -15.10
N ALA A 92 -4.62 23.62 -14.60
CA ALA A 92 -4.28 23.45 -13.20
C ALA A 92 -4.72 24.64 -12.32
N ALA A 93 -5.10 25.78 -12.91
CA ALA A 93 -5.47 26.98 -12.16
C ALA A 93 -6.57 26.74 -11.10
N PRO A 94 -7.66 25.98 -11.38
CA PRO A 94 -8.67 25.65 -10.37
C PRO A 94 -8.15 24.74 -9.24
N TYR A 95 -7.01 24.07 -9.44
CA TYR A 95 -6.44 23.09 -8.52
C TYR A 95 -5.14 23.57 -7.86
N LYS A 96 -4.88 24.87 -7.86
CA LYS A 96 -3.61 25.44 -7.38
C LYS A 96 -3.24 24.95 -5.98
N SER A 97 -4.18 24.97 -5.02
CA SER A 97 -3.91 24.51 -3.65
C SER A 97 -3.51 23.03 -3.58
N LEU A 98 -4.09 22.19 -4.44
CA LEU A 98 -3.73 20.77 -4.54
C LEU A 98 -2.29 20.60 -5.06
N TYR A 99 -1.94 21.33 -6.13
CA TYR A 99 -0.60 21.30 -6.70
C TYR A 99 0.45 21.83 -5.72
N ASP A 100 0.17 22.94 -5.04
CA ASP A 100 1.08 23.54 -4.05
C ASP A 100 1.35 22.55 -2.90
N ALA A 101 0.31 21.91 -2.36
CA ALA A 101 0.47 20.90 -1.32
C ALA A 101 1.28 19.69 -1.79
N LYS A 102 0.99 19.18 -2.99
CA LYS A 102 1.72 18.04 -3.59
C LYS A 102 3.17 18.36 -3.86
N LEU A 103 3.46 19.58 -4.32
CA LEU A 103 4.81 20.08 -4.59
C LEU A 103 5.59 20.20 -3.29
N GLY A 104 5.01 20.80 -2.25
CA GLY A 104 5.64 20.91 -0.93
C GLY A 104 6.05 19.55 -0.38
N GLY A 105 5.15 18.56 -0.42
CA GLY A 105 5.46 17.19 -0.01
C GLY A 105 6.53 16.51 -0.87
N SER A 106 6.46 16.68 -2.20
CA SER A 106 7.45 16.09 -3.12
C SER A 106 8.84 16.67 -2.90
N THR A 107 8.94 18.00 -2.78
CA THR A 107 10.20 18.72 -2.61
C THR A 107 10.82 18.41 -1.25
N ALA A 108 10.03 18.37 -0.18
CA ALA A 108 10.53 18.00 1.15
C ALA A 108 11.09 16.56 1.18
N LEU A 109 10.37 15.62 0.56
CA LEU A 109 10.82 14.23 0.46
C LEU A 109 12.05 14.10 -0.45
N LEU A 110 12.11 14.84 -1.55
CA LEU A 110 13.28 14.86 -2.43
C LEU A 110 14.52 15.41 -1.71
N ALA A 111 14.36 16.47 -0.90
CA ALA A 111 15.43 17.01 -0.06
C ALA A 111 15.91 15.97 0.97
N LEU A 112 15.00 15.19 1.56
CA LEU A 112 15.37 14.09 2.45
C LEU A 112 16.27 13.10 1.72
N TYR A 113 15.85 12.61 0.55
CA TYR A 113 16.63 11.66 -0.24
C TYR A 113 17.98 12.22 -0.70
N ASN A 114 18.05 13.52 -1.01
CA ASN A 114 19.29 14.22 -1.37
C ASN A 114 20.21 14.48 -0.17
N GLY A 115 19.76 14.23 1.07
CA GLY A 115 20.53 14.55 2.27
C GLY A 115 20.60 16.05 2.57
N THR A 116 19.70 16.85 1.98
CA THR A 116 19.64 18.32 2.16
C THR A 116 18.44 18.76 3.02
N ALA A 117 17.62 17.83 3.50
CA ALA A 117 16.52 18.15 4.39
C ALA A 117 17.01 18.66 5.76
N PRO A 118 16.25 19.56 6.40
CA PRO A 118 16.47 19.97 7.79
C PRO A 118 16.55 18.78 8.76
N ALA A 119 17.37 18.90 9.80
CA ALA A 119 17.66 17.81 10.74
C ALA A 119 16.41 17.36 11.52
N ASP A 120 15.56 18.30 11.91
CA ASP A 120 14.28 18.09 12.58
C ASP A 120 13.28 17.34 11.69
N PHE A 121 13.18 17.74 10.41
CA PHE A 121 12.36 17.02 9.43
C PHE A 121 12.86 15.59 9.24
N LYS A 122 14.18 15.41 9.06
CA LYS A 122 14.80 14.10 8.88
C LYS A 122 14.53 13.19 10.06
N SER A 123 14.78 13.65 11.28
CA SER A 123 14.53 12.88 12.51
C SER A 123 13.05 12.50 12.65
N SER A 124 12.14 13.46 12.42
CA SER A 124 10.69 13.21 12.48
C SER A 124 10.22 12.22 11.43
N PHE A 125 10.76 12.29 10.21
CA PHE A 125 10.43 11.37 9.12
C PHE A 125 10.94 9.95 9.39
N PHE A 126 12.14 9.82 9.97
CA PHE A 126 12.69 8.53 10.39
C PHE A 126 11.83 7.90 11.48
N ALA A 127 11.43 8.67 12.49
CA ALA A 127 10.52 8.19 13.54
C ALA A 127 9.18 7.71 12.97
N LYS A 128 8.57 8.47 12.05
CA LYS A 128 7.33 8.05 11.35
C LYS A 128 7.53 6.79 10.52
N SER A 129 8.66 6.68 9.82
CA SER A 129 9.02 5.51 9.03
C SER A 129 9.16 4.25 9.90
N GLN A 130 9.83 4.37 11.04
CA GLN A 130 9.95 3.28 12.00
C GLN A 130 8.59 2.90 12.60
N ALA A 131 7.78 3.88 13.00
CA ALA A 131 6.45 3.66 13.52
C ALA A 131 5.55 2.91 12.52
N ASN A 132 5.58 3.33 11.24
CA ASN A 132 4.80 2.66 10.20
C ASN A 132 5.26 1.20 9.96
N TRP A 133 6.57 0.94 9.86
CA TRP A 133 7.07 -0.42 9.73
C TRP A 133 6.78 -1.29 10.96
N ASN A 134 6.81 -0.71 12.16
CA ASN A 134 6.40 -1.39 13.39
C ASN A 134 4.90 -1.70 13.40
N GLY A 135 4.06 -0.77 12.93
CA GLY A 135 2.63 -0.98 12.74
C GLY A 135 2.34 -2.14 11.78
N ASN A 136 2.99 -2.14 10.61
CA ASN A 136 2.88 -3.23 9.62
C ASN A 136 3.26 -4.58 10.24
N LYS A 137 4.39 -4.62 10.96
CA LYS A 137 4.84 -5.82 11.69
C LYS A 137 3.82 -6.26 12.74
N ALA A 138 3.29 -5.34 13.54
CA ALA A 138 2.29 -5.65 14.57
C ALA A 138 1.00 -6.20 13.93
N TYR A 139 0.55 -5.60 12.83
CA TYR A 139 -0.64 -6.07 12.14
C TYR A 139 -0.46 -7.49 11.60
N ILE A 140 0.63 -7.78 10.89
CA ILE A 140 0.91 -9.12 10.31
C ILE A 140 1.07 -10.18 11.40
N TYR A 141 1.70 -9.85 12.53
CA TYR A 141 2.09 -10.86 13.51
C TYR A 141 1.20 -10.91 14.76
N THR A 142 0.23 -10.01 14.89
CA THR A 142 -0.65 -9.95 16.06
C THR A 142 -2.10 -9.77 15.65
N THR A 143 -2.42 -8.69 14.94
CA THR A 143 -3.82 -8.37 14.58
C THR A 143 -4.40 -9.38 13.59
N LEU A 144 -3.74 -9.58 12.44
CA LEU A 144 -4.22 -10.46 11.39
C LEU A 144 -4.36 -11.93 11.83
N PRO A 145 -3.39 -12.54 12.55
CA PRO A 145 -3.57 -13.89 13.12
C PRO A 145 -4.79 -14.00 14.04
N SER A 146 -5.06 -12.97 14.86
CA SER A 146 -6.22 -12.95 15.76
C SER A 146 -7.53 -12.92 14.95
N LEU A 147 -7.61 -12.05 13.95
CA LEU A 147 -8.77 -11.96 13.04
C LEU A 147 -9.02 -13.27 12.29
N LEU A 148 -7.95 -13.88 11.75
CA LEU A 148 -8.05 -15.17 11.04
C LEU A 148 -8.41 -16.33 11.96
N SER A 149 -8.03 -16.28 13.24
CA SER A 149 -8.39 -17.32 14.22
C SER A 149 -9.86 -17.28 14.61
N ALA A 150 -10.51 -16.11 14.49
CA ALA A 150 -11.95 -15.95 14.69
C ALA A 150 -12.79 -16.43 13.49
N SER A 151 -12.15 -16.69 12.34
CA SER A 151 -12.81 -17.16 11.12
C SER A 151 -12.95 -18.68 11.08
N SER A 152 -14.02 -19.17 10.46
CA SER A 152 -14.28 -20.59 10.23
C SER A 152 -13.57 -21.16 8.99
N GLY A 153 -12.66 -20.42 8.35
CA GLY A 153 -11.96 -20.85 7.15
C GLY A 153 -10.65 -20.09 6.92
N PRO A 154 -10.02 -20.26 5.73
CA PRO A 154 -8.71 -19.67 5.46
C PRO A 154 -8.75 -18.16 5.17
N PHE A 155 -9.94 -17.57 4.97
CA PHE A 155 -10.15 -16.14 4.74
C PHE A 155 -10.80 -15.48 5.95
N LEU A 156 -10.74 -14.16 6.08
CA LEU A 156 -11.43 -13.39 7.12
C LEU A 156 -12.94 -13.63 7.08
N ALA A 157 -13.51 -13.77 5.88
CA ALA A 157 -14.93 -14.07 5.69
C ALA A 157 -15.31 -15.56 5.77
N GLY A 158 -14.38 -16.44 6.15
CA GLY A 158 -14.62 -17.88 6.29
C GLY A 158 -14.04 -18.70 5.14
N ALA A 159 -14.87 -19.55 4.53
CA ALA A 159 -14.44 -20.51 3.51
C ALA A 159 -14.09 -19.84 2.15
N SER A 160 -14.65 -18.66 1.88
CA SER A 160 -14.42 -17.87 0.67
C SER A 160 -14.14 -16.41 1.05
N PRO A 161 -13.36 -15.66 0.24
CA PRO A 161 -13.01 -14.29 0.58
C PRO A 161 -14.22 -13.37 0.51
N GLY A 162 -14.27 -12.44 1.45
CA GLY A 162 -15.19 -11.31 1.49
C GLY A 162 -14.51 -10.02 1.06
N GLU A 163 -15.22 -8.92 1.23
CA GLU A 163 -14.71 -7.60 0.87
C GLU A 163 -13.50 -7.17 1.71
N ASP A 164 -13.49 -7.44 3.02
CA ASP A 164 -12.32 -7.17 3.88
C ASP A 164 -11.08 -7.93 3.37
N ASP A 165 -11.25 -9.16 2.88
CA ASP A 165 -10.15 -9.95 2.33
C ASP A 165 -9.54 -9.32 1.08
N PHE A 166 -10.33 -8.62 0.24
CA PHE A 166 -9.82 -7.95 -0.96
C PHE A 166 -8.84 -6.83 -0.60
N HIS A 167 -9.17 -6.05 0.43
CA HIS A 167 -8.29 -4.99 0.93
C HIS A 167 -7.07 -5.55 1.65
N VAL A 168 -7.27 -6.52 2.55
CA VAL A 168 -6.18 -7.10 3.34
C VAL A 168 -5.19 -7.88 2.49
N ALA A 169 -5.65 -8.64 1.49
CA ALA A 169 -4.74 -9.36 0.59
C ALA A 169 -3.89 -8.41 -0.26
N ALA A 170 -4.50 -7.36 -0.84
CA ALA A 170 -3.77 -6.37 -1.63
C ALA A 170 -2.72 -5.63 -0.79
N TRP A 171 -3.09 -5.19 0.41
CA TRP A 171 -2.16 -4.59 1.37
C TRP A 171 -1.01 -5.53 1.73
N PHE A 172 -1.33 -6.78 2.08
CA PHE A 172 -0.35 -7.74 2.56
C PHE A 172 0.69 -8.09 1.47
N THR A 173 0.22 -8.25 0.23
CA THR A 173 1.11 -8.46 -0.92
C THR A 173 1.96 -7.25 -1.23
N HIS A 174 1.45 -6.03 -1.05
CA HIS A 174 2.26 -4.83 -1.20
C HIS A 174 3.40 -4.81 -0.18
N ILE A 175 3.13 -5.10 1.10
CA ILE A 175 4.19 -5.19 2.13
C ILE A 175 5.23 -6.26 1.79
N ALA A 176 4.81 -7.44 1.33
CA ALA A 176 5.74 -8.49 0.88
C ALA A 176 6.63 -8.02 -0.28
N MET A 177 6.05 -7.31 -1.27
CA MET A 177 6.79 -6.72 -2.39
C MET A 177 7.84 -5.71 -1.91
N LEU A 178 7.49 -4.85 -0.95
CA LEU A 178 8.42 -3.87 -0.38
C LEU A 178 9.59 -4.50 0.38
N LEU A 179 9.42 -5.74 0.85
CA LEU A 179 10.48 -6.55 1.45
C LEU A 179 11.25 -7.40 0.41
N GLY A 180 10.90 -7.26 -0.87
CA GLY A 180 11.62 -7.86 -1.99
C GLY A 180 10.97 -9.09 -2.62
N ALA A 181 9.70 -9.39 -2.31
CA ALA A 181 8.98 -10.46 -3.00
C ALA A 181 8.89 -10.16 -4.50
N LYS A 182 9.19 -11.15 -5.33
CA LYS A 182 9.02 -11.10 -6.79
C LYS A 182 7.75 -11.80 -7.25
N GLY A 183 7.11 -12.57 -6.38
CA GLY A 183 5.84 -13.21 -6.63
C GLY A 183 5.28 -13.88 -5.39
N SER A 184 4.27 -14.74 -5.60
CA SER A 184 3.65 -15.42 -4.46
C SER A 184 4.51 -16.52 -3.84
N ALA A 185 5.45 -17.09 -4.61
CA ALA A 185 6.28 -18.21 -4.17
C ALA A 185 7.34 -17.81 -3.13
N ASP A 186 7.85 -16.57 -3.18
CA ASP A 186 8.90 -16.07 -2.28
C ASP A 186 8.37 -15.13 -1.19
N GLY A 187 7.10 -14.70 -1.27
CA GLY A 187 6.52 -13.71 -0.36
C GLY A 187 6.62 -14.04 1.13
N LEU A 188 6.33 -15.27 1.54
CA LEU A 188 6.47 -15.67 2.95
C LEU A 188 7.94 -15.62 3.40
N GLY A 189 8.86 -16.12 2.59
CA GLY A 189 10.29 -16.12 2.93
C GLY A 189 10.88 -14.71 3.08
N VAL A 190 10.47 -13.77 2.23
CA VAL A 190 10.92 -12.37 2.37
C VAL A 190 10.31 -11.67 3.58
N LEU A 191 9.07 -12.01 3.96
CA LEU A 191 8.45 -11.50 5.18
C LEU A 191 9.20 -11.96 6.43
N GLU A 192 9.53 -13.25 6.50
CA GLU A 192 10.29 -13.82 7.61
C GLU A 192 11.65 -13.16 7.76
N LYS A 193 12.38 -13.04 6.64
CA LYS A 193 13.67 -12.36 6.60
C LYS A 193 13.55 -10.89 6.98
N GLY A 194 12.55 -10.19 6.41
CA GLY A 194 12.36 -8.76 6.58
C GLY A 194 11.97 -8.35 8.00
N PHE A 195 11.17 -9.17 8.68
CA PHE A 195 10.73 -8.89 10.06
C PHE A 195 11.51 -9.66 11.13
N GLY A 196 12.41 -10.56 10.73
CA GLY A 196 13.31 -11.31 11.58
C GLY A 196 12.63 -12.39 12.41
N LYS A 197 11.46 -12.91 11.98
CA LYS A 197 10.74 -13.98 12.67
C LYS A 197 9.77 -14.75 11.76
N PRO A 198 9.48 -16.04 12.06
CA PRO A 198 8.60 -16.88 11.25
C PRO A 198 7.18 -16.32 11.11
N VAL A 199 6.61 -16.33 9.91
CA VAL A 199 5.24 -15.84 9.68
C VAL A 199 4.26 -16.76 10.42
N PRO A 200 3.27 -16.23 11.17
CA PRO A 200 2.33 -17.06 11.90
C PRO A 200 1.56 -18.01 10.98
N GLU A 201 1.33 -19.25 11.43
CA GLU A 201 0.74 -20.32 10.60
C GLU A 201 -0.57 -19.90 9.93
N LYS A 202 -1.47 -19.22 10.67
CA LYS A 202 -2.74 -18.71 10.13
C LYS A 202 -2.53 -17.71 8.99
N VAL A 203 -1.52 -16.86 9.08
CA VAL A 203 -1.19 -15.86 8.05
C VAL A 203 -0.55 -16.54 6.84
N SER A 204 0.30 -17.55 7.06
CA SER A 204 0.84 -18.39 5.98
C SER A 204 -0.29 -19.14 5.25
N ALA A 205 -1.27 -19.69 5.98
CA ALA A 205 -2.45 -20.32 5.39
C ALA A 205 -3.29 -19.33 4.58
N TYR A 206 -3.49 -18.10 5.09
CA TYR A 206 -4.18 -17.03 4.36
C TYR A 206 -3.47 -16.66 3.05
N TRP A 207 -2.14 -16.49 3.08
CA TRP A 207 -1.33 -16.24 1.89
C TRP A 207 -1.46 -17.36 0.86
N ASN A 208 -1.37 -18.62 1.31
CA ASN A 208 -1.46 -19.78 0.44
C ASN A 208 -2.86 -19.93 -0.18
N ALA A 209 -3.91 -19.64 0.60
CA ALA A 209 -5.28 -19.62 0.12
C ALA A 209 -5.50 -18.56 -0.96
N TRP A 210 -4.93 -17.37 -0.82
CA TRP A 210 -4.99 -16.32 -1.85
C TRP A 210 -4.17 -16.66 -3.09
N SER A 211 -2.89 -16.97 -2.90
CA SER A 211 -1.95 -17.26 -3.99
C SER A 211 -2.29 -18.51 -4.80
N GLY A 212 -3.01 -19.46 -4.20
CA GLY A 212 -3.53 -20.63 -4.89
C GLY A 212 -4.64 -20.33 -5.91
N ARG A 213 -5.37 -19.22 -5.77
CA ARG A 213 -6.55 -18.90 -6.59
C ARG A 213 -6.18 -18.58 -8.03
N ALA A 214 -6.98 -19.08 -8.98
CA ALA A 214 -6.80 -18.77 -10.40
C ALA A 214 -6.93 -17.26 -10.69
N SER A 215 -7.89 -16.58 -10.04
CA SER A 215 -8.07 -15.13 -10.16
C SER A 215 -6.84 -14.35 -9.69
N TRP A 216 -6.19 -14.83 -8.63
CA TRP A 216 -4.97 -14.23 -8.11
C TRP A 216 -3.83 -14.39 -9.10
N LYS A 217 -3.60 -15.61 -9.58
CA LYS A 217 -2.55 -15.91 -10.56
C LYS A 217 -2.71 -15.05 -11.82
N LYS A 218 -3.93 -14.87 -12.31
CA LYS A 218 -4.20 -14.00 -13.46
C LYS A 218 -3.76 -12.54 -13.25
N VAL A 219 -3.91 -12.01 -12.03
CA VAL A 219 -3.57 -10.60 -11.74
C VAL A 219 -2.10 -10.43 -11.39
N TYR A 220 -1.47 -11.42 -10.74
CA TYR A 220 -0.13 -11.28 -10.17
C TYR A 220 0.97 -12.09 -10.90
N VAL A 221 0.64 -13.01 -11.81
CA VAL A 221 1.61 -13.74 -12.66
C VAL A 221 1.78 -13.08 -14.01
N ASP A 222 0.69 -12.57 -14.62
CA ASP A 222 0.73 -11.99 -15.98
C ASP A 222 1.08 -10.49 -16.02
N ASN A 223 1.06 -9.81 -14.86
CA ASN A 223 1.35 -8.37 -14.77
C ASN A 223 2.75 -8.08 -14.22
N GLY A 224 3.78 -8.79 -14.69
CA GLY A 224 5.20 -8.54 -14.37
C GLY A 224 5.75 -7.14 -14.75
N ARG A 225 4.91 -6.11 -14.79
CA ARG A 225 5.21 -4.70 -15.12
C ARG A 225 4.25 -3.70 -14.47
N GLN A 226 3.94 -3.84 -13.18
CA GLN A 226 3.45 -2.67 -12.43
C GLN A 226 4.50 -2.30 -11.40
N LEU A 227 5.21 -1.20 -11.69
CA LEU A 227 6.29 -0.55 -10.91
C LEU A 227 7.72 -0.99 -11.30
N HIS A 228 8.08 -0.78 -12.57
CA HIS A 228 9.43 -0.40 -12.97
C HIS A 228 9.37 1.02 -13.54
#